data_AF-A0A420XYD7-F1
#
_entry.id   AF-A0A420XYD7-F1
#
_cell.length_a   1.000
_cell.length_b   1.000
_cell.length_c   1.000
_cell.angle_alpha   90.00
_cell.angle_beta   90.00
_cell.angle_gamma   90.00
#
_symmetry.space_group_name_H-M   'P 1'
#
loop_
_entity.id
_entity.type
_entity.pdbx_description
1 polymer ?
#
loop_
_entity_poly.entity_id
_entity_poly.type
_entity_poly.pdbx_seq_one_letter_code
_entity_poly.pdbx_strand_id
1 'polypeptide(L)' 'MEICERAEAFIEVGGELVFDHTKLILRRQDGDEYFYARTKQRTSPFSTVDIGGLEKTKIPTEDVATREK' A
#
# COMPACT_ATOMS: atom_id res chain seq x y z
N MET A 1 10.54 -5.25 -6.49
CA MET A 1 9.57 -5.02 -5.38
C MET A 1 8.28 -5.72 -5.74
N GLU A 2 7.57 -6.24 -4.75
CA GLU A 2 6.28 -6.91 -4.93
C GLU A 2 5.21 -6.25 -4.05
N ILE A 3 3.94 -6.36 -4.43
CA ILE A 3 2.82 -5.88 -3.61
C ILE A 3 2.42 -7.00 -2.65
N CYS A 4 2.58 -6.76 -1.35
CA CYS A 4 2.15 -7.68 -0.30
C CYS A 4 0.69 -7.46 0.07
N GLU A 5 0.28 -6.19 0.23
CA GLU A 5 -1.07 -5.84 0.69
C GLU A 5 -1.66 -4.68 -0.10
N ARG A 6 -2.99 -4.67 -0.18
CA ARG A 6 -3.80 -3.63 -0.83
C ARG A 6 -4.98 -3.28 0.06
N ALA A 7 -5.24 -1.98 0.25
CA ALA A 7 -6.42 -1.53 0.98
C ALA A 7 -6.99 -0.26 0.35
N GLU A 8 -8.28 -0.26 0.03
CA GLU A 8 -8.96 0.92 -0.47
C GLU A 8 -9.25 1.90 0.66
N ALA A 9 -9.13 3.19 0.37
CA ALA A 9 -9.49 4.28 1.26
C ALA A 9 -10.62 5.10 0.65
N PHE A 10 -11.59 5.44 1.50
CA PHE A 10 -12.77 6.23 1.15
C PHE A 10 -12.81 7.48 2.01
N ILE A 11 -13.34 8.57 1.46
CA ILE A 11 -13.56 9.85 2.15
C ILE A 11 -15.05 10.20 2.09
N GLU A 12 -15.54 10.93 3.09
CA GLU A 12 -16.92 11.39 3.10
C GLU A 12 -17.05 12.70 2.29
N VAL A 13 -17.98 12.72 1.33
CA VAL A 13 -18.32 13.89 0.53
C VAL A 13 -19.84 13.99 0.49
N GLY A 14 -20.40 15.01 1.16
CA GLY A 14 -21.84 15.24 1.15
C GLY A 14 -22.67 14.12 1.80
N GLY A 15 -22.12 13.42 2.79
CA GLY A 15 -22.77 12.29 3.47
C GLY A 15 -22.62 10.94 2.76
N GLU A 16 -21.89 10.88 1.64
CA GLU A 16 -21.59 9.64 0.94
C GLU A 16 -20.09 9.31 1.01
N LEU A 17 -19.76 8.01 1.09
CA LEU A 17 -18.37 7.54 1.02
C LEU A 17 -17.93 7.41 -0.44
N VAL A 18 -16.93 8.21 -0.82
CA VAL A 18 -16.35 8.22 -2.17
C VAL A 18 -14.94 7.64 -2.12
N PHE A 19 -14.60 6.81 -3.10
CA PHE A 19 -13.24 6.27 -3.22
C PHE A 19 -12.24 7.41 -3.41
N ASP A 20 -11.17 7.41 -2.60
CA ASP A 20 -10.09 8.38 -2.72
C ASP A 20 -8.82 7.79 -3.33
N HIS A 21 -8.32 6.67 -2.77
CA HIS A 21 -7.10 6.02 -3.24
C HIS A 21 -7.00 4.58 -2.75
N THR A 22 -6.10 3.82 -3.34
CA THR A 22 -5.64 2.54 -2.80
C THR A 22 -4.28 2.68 -2.14
N LYS A 23 -4.17 2.14 -0.94
CA LYS A 23 -2.93 1.97 -0.17
C LYS A 23 -2.27 0.66 -0.56
N LEU A 24 -0.96 0.68 -0.73
CA LEU A 24 -0.14 -0.47 -1.11
C LEU A 24 0.97 -0.65 -0.09
N ILE A 25 1.16 -1.90 0.35
CA ILE A 25 2.39 -2.31 1.04
C ILE A 25 3.24 -3.06 0.04
N LEU A 26 4.46 -2.57 -0.13
CA LEU A 26 5.44 -3.11 -1.05
C LEU A 26 6.60 -3.70 -0.27
N ARG A 27 7.08 -4.88 -0.68
CA ARG A 27 8.30 -5.47 -0.12
C ARG A 27 9.41 -5.49 -1.17
N ARG A 28 10.64 -5.21 -0.75
CA ARG A 28 11.81 -5.42 -1.60
C ARG A 28 11.99 -6.92 -1.88
N GLN A 29 12.40 -7.30 -3.08
CA GLN A 29 12.58 -8.73 -3.39
C GLN A 29 13.80 -9.33 -2.65
N ASP A 30 14.81 -8.50 -2.38
CA ASP A 30 16.08 -8.95 -1.80
C ASP A 30 16.21 -8.65 -0.29
N GLY A 31 15.09 -8.53 0.44
CA GLY A 31 15.13 -8.34 1.89
C GLY A 31 13.81 -7.92 2.53
N ASP A 32 13.83 -7.72 3.85
CA ASP A 32 12.65 -7.39 4.67
C ASP A 32 12.38 -5.89 4.77
N GLU A 33 12.74 -5.14 3.73
CA GLU A 33 12.42 -3.72 3.65
C GLU A 33 11.00 -3.54 3.07
N TYR A 34 10.17 -2.85 3.84
CA TYR A 34 8.80 -2.55 3.47
C TYR A 34 8.64 -1.07 3.12
N PHE A 35 7.74 -0.80 2.17
CA PHE A 35 7.43 0.53 1.70
C PHE A 35 5.91 0.71 1.62
N TYR A 36 5.46 1.88 2.00
CA TYR A 36 4.11 2.35 1.79
C TYR A 36 4.03 3.17 0.51
N ALA A 37 3.00 2.94 -0.29
CA ALA A 37 2.68 3.76 -1.46
C ALA A 37 1.16 3.95 -1.59
N ARG A 38 0.77 4.97 -2.36
CA ARG A 38 -0.63 5.23 -2.71
C ARG A 38 -0.79 5.33 -4.22
N THR A 39 -1.95 4.88 -4.72
CA THR A 39 -2.35 5.08 -6.10
C THR A 39 -3.81 5.54 -6.18
N LYS A 40 -4.13 6.40 -7.15
CA LYS A 40 -5.51 6.81 -7.44
C LYS A 40 -6.29 5.77 -8.26
N GLN A 41 -5.64 4.67 -8.64
CA GLN A 41 -6.30 3.58 -9.33
C GLN A 41 -7.10 2.73 -8.34
N ARG A 42 -8.34 2.39 -8.71
CA ARG A 42 -9.07 1.28 -8.08
C ARG A 42 -8.42 -0.02 -8.54
N THR A 43 -7.46 -0.48 -7.76
CA THR A 43 -6.69 -1.67 -8.13
C THR A 43 -7.48 -2.92 -7.78
N SER A 44 -8.01 -3.62 -8.78
CA SER A 44 -8.42 -5.01 -8.64
C SER A 44 -7.19 -5.87 -8.30
N PRO A 45 -7.32 -7.00 -7.57
CA PRO A 45 -6.22 -7.95 -7.35
C PRO A 45 -5.51 -8.39 -8.65
N PHE A 46 -6.17 -8.29 -9.81
CA PHE A 46 -5.60 -8.63 -11.13
C PHE A 46 -5.02 -7.43 -11.89
N SER A 47 -5.13 -6.21 -11.36
CA SER A 47 -4.61 -5.03 -12.03
C SER A 47 -3.09 -4.91 -11.86
N THR A 48 -2.39 -4.71 -12.97
CA THR A 48 -0.97 -4.38 -12.99
C THR A 48 -0.76 -2.94 -12.55
N VAL A 49 -0.29 -2.75 -11.32
CA VAL A 49 0.15 -1.44 -10.84
C VAL A 49 1.61 -1.25 -11.23
N ASP A 50 1.93 -0.15 -11.91
CA ASP A 50 3.33 0.22 -12.13
C ASP A 50 3.96 0.65 -10.80
N ILE A 51 4.68 -0.27 -10.16
CA ILE A 51 5.38 -0.02 -8.90
C ILE A 51 6.55 0.96 -9.10
N GLY A 52 7.10 1.06 -10.32
CA GLY A 52 8.24 1.90 -10.64
C GLY A 52 7.95 3.38 -10.39
N GLY A 53 6.81 3.85 -10.91
CA GLY A 53 6.38 5.25 -10.85
C GLY A 53 5.70 5.71 -9.55
N LEU A 54 5.52 4.83 -8.55
CA LEU A 54 4.88 5.21 -7.29
C LEU A 54 5.82 6.02 -6.39
N GLU A 55 5.29 7.03 -5.73
CA GLU A 55 5.93 7.64 -4.57
C GLU A 55 5.91 6.64 -3.40
N LYS A 56 7.10 6.29 -2.92
CA LYS A 56 7.33 5.22 -1.94
C LYS A 56 7.93 5.81 -0.67
N THR A 57 7.28 5.56 0.46
CA THR A 57 7.79 5.92 1.79
C THR A 57 8.24 4.65 2.49
N LYS A 58 9.50 4.58 2.93
CA LYS A 58 10.01 3.44 3.69
C LYS A 58 9.26 3.30 5.01
N ILE A 59 8.84 2.08 5.35
CA ILE A 59 8.24 1.75 6.64
C ILE A 59 9.37 1.38 7.58
N PRO A 60 9.61 2.13 8.67
CA PRO A 60 10.58 1.73 9.70
C PRO A 60 10.07 0.47 10.39
N THR A 61 10.72 -0.66 10.13
CA THR A 61 10.37 -1.95 10.73
C THR A 61 11.13 -2.25 12.01
N GLU A 62 12.10 -1.39 12.35
CA GLU A 62 12.98 -1.52 13.53
C GLU A 62 12.19 -1.51 14.86
N ASP A 63 11.02 -0.86 14.89
CA ASP A 63 10.14 -0.78 16.07
C ASP A 63 8.93 -1.72 16.02
N VAL A 64 8.77 -2.49 14.93
CA VAL A 64 7.65 -3.42 14.78
C VAL A 64 8.00 -4.71 15.51
N ALA A 65 7.71 -4.74 16.82
CA ALA A 65 7.88 -5.95 17.62
C ALA A 65 7.03 -7.09 17.03
N THR A 66 7.69 -8.12 16.49
CA THR A 66 7.06 -9.38 16.15
C THR A 66 6.55 -10.00 17.44
N ARG A 67 5.25 -9.91 17.68
CA ARG A 67 4.62 -10.71 18.73
C ARG A 67 4.55 -12.15 18.21
N GLU A 68 5.63 -12.89 18.38
CA GLU A 68 5.62 -14.34 18.18
C GLU A 68 4.55 -14.93 19.10
N LYS A 69 3.64 -15.72 18.51
CA LYS A 69 2.59 -16.45 19.20
C LYS A 69 3.05 -17.86 19.49
#